data_AF-A0A537NJK8-F1
#
_entry.id   AF-A0A537NJK8-F1
#
_cell.length_a   1.000
_cell.length_b   1.000
_cell.length_c   1.000
_cell.angle_alpha   90.00
_cell.angle_beta   90.00
_cell.angle_gamma   90.00
#
_symmetry.space_group_name_H-M   'P 1'
#
loop_
_entity.id
_entity.type
_entity.pdbx_description
1 polymer ?
#
loop_
_entity_poly.entity_id
_entity_poly.type
_entity_poly.pdbx_seq_one_letter_code
_entity_poly.pdbx_strand_id
1 'polypeptide(L)' 'MRRGEIWTVAGGGNYAGKARPVVVVQDDAFDATMSTTVCAFTTDQTEAALFRLEVLPSERNGLRQPSRLMVDKITTV' A
#
# COMPACT_ATOMS: atom_id res chain seq x y z
N MET A 1 -3.93 -10.48 7.75
CA MET A 1 -3.07 -9.33 7.40
C MET A 1 -3.24 -8.33 8.53
N ARG A 2 -2.16 -7.74 9.05
CA ARG A 2 -2.23 -6.76 10.16
C ARG A 2 -1.93 -5.36 9.68
N ARG A 3 -2.51 -4.38 10.36
CA ARG A 3 -2.28 -2.96 10.09
C ARG A 3 -0.79 -2.64 10.10
N GLY A 4 -0.31 -1.97 9.05
CA GLY A 4 1.09 -1.60 8.87
C GLY A 4 1.96 -2.66 8.21
N GLU A 5 1.48 -3.89 8.03
CA GLU A 5 2.19 -4.87 7.20
C GLU A 5 2.18 -4.46 5.72
N ILE A 6 3.29 -4.71 5.03
CA ILE A 6 3.41 -4.50 3.59
C ILE A 6 3.28 -5.83 2.88
N TRP A 7 2.30 -5.90 1.99
CA TRP A 7 1.95 -7.08 1.20
C TRP A 7 2.03 -6.75 -0.29
N THR A 8 2.08 -7.77 -1.14
CA THR A 8 1.88 -7.59 -2.58
C THR A 8 0.43 -7.88 -2.92
N VAL A 9 -0.27 -6.91 -3.51
CA VAL A 9 -1.61 -7.11 -4.06
C VAL A 9 -1.49 -7.33 -5.57
N ALA A 10 -2.31 -8.21 -6.13
CA ALA A 10 -2.44 -8.43 -7.56
C ALA A 10 -3.88 -8.79 -7.91
N GLY A 11 -4.31 -8.49 -9.13
CA GLY A 11 -5.65 -8.87 -9.62
C GLY A 11 -6.81 -8.00 -9.11
N GLY A 12 -6.54 -6.88 -8.45
CA GLY A 12 -7.57 -5.91 -8.06
C GLY A 12 -7.87 -4.88 -9.15
N GLY A 13 -8.89 -4.05 -8.94
CA GLY A 13 -9.17 -2.91 -9.80
C GLY A 13 -8.14 -1.79 -9.67
N ASN A 14 -8.10 -0.88 -10.65
CA ASN A 14 -7.29 0.35 -10.61
C ASN A 14 -5.80 0.10 -10.35
N TYR A 15 -5.25 0.66 -9.27
CA TYR A 15 -3.83 0.58 -8.91
C TYR A 15 -3.39 -0.81 -8.41
N ALA A 16 -4.33 -1.72 -8.20
CA ALA A 16 -4.09 -3.12 -7.83
C ALA A 16 -4.13 -4.10 -9.03
N GLY A 17 -4.26 -3.60 -10.27
CA GLY A 17 -4.33 -4.45 -11.47
C GLY A 17 -3.01 -5.15 -11.80
N LYS A 18 -1.86 -4.51 -11.52
CA LYS A 18 -0.53 -5.14 -11.56
C LYS A 18 -0.10 -5.48 -10.15
N ALA A 19 0.71 -6.54 -10.01
CA ALA A 19 1.36 -6.88 -8.76
C ALA A 19 2.12 -5.65 -8.21
N ARG A 20 1.70 -5.17 -7.03
CA ARG A 20 2.21 -3.93 -6.44
C ARG A 20 2.30 -4.06 -4.92
N PRO A 21 3.35 -3.53 -4.29
CA PRO A 21 3.40 -3.43 -2.84
C PRO A 21 2.30 -2.49 -2.34
N VAL A 22 1.65 -2.88 -1.24
CA VAL A 22 0.62 -2.12 -0.53
C VAL A 22 0.85 -2.23 0.97
N VAL A 23 0.50 -1.20 1.72
CA VAL A 23 0.43 -1.29 3.19
C VAL A 23 -1.03 -1.52 3.61
N VAL A 24 -1.24 -2.40 4.57
CA VAL A 24 -2.55 -2.62 5.18
C VAL A 24 -2.88 -1.43 6.08
N VAL A 25 -4.00 -0.77 5.79
CA VAL A 25 -4.48 0.38 6.60
C VAL A 25 -5.72 0.04 7.42
N GLN A 26 -6.38 -1.08 7.11
CA GLN A 26 -7.49 -1.64 7.88
C GLN A 26 -7.07 -1.90 9.33
N ASP A 27 -7.96 -1.58 10.25
CA ASP A 27 -7.78 -1.86 11.67
C ASP A 27 -7.91 -3.37 11.94
N ASP A 28 -7.07 -3.89 12.85
CA ASP A 28 -7.02 -5.31 13.17
C ASP A 28 -8.35 -5.82 13.77
N ALA A 29 -9.19 -4.94 14.33
CA ALA A 29 -10.53 -5.29 14.79
C ALA A 29 -11.50 -5.74 13.68
N PHE A 30 -11.14 -5.52 12.41
CA PHE A 30 -11.92 -5.94 11.24
C PHE A 30 -11.30 -7.14 10.51
N ASP A 31 -10.44 -7.93 11.15
CA ASP A 31 -9.79 -9.09 10.51
C ASP A 31 -10.77 -10.20 10.05
N ALA A 32 -11.99 -10.21 10.57
CA ALA A 32 -13.06 -11.13 10.18
C ALA A 32 -13.77 -10.77 8.86
N THR A 33 -13.42 -9.64 8.21
CA THR A 33 -14.02 -9.27 6.92
C THR A 33 -13.44 -10.08 5.77
N MET A 34 -14.25 -10.33 4.73
CA MET A 34 -13.79 -10.98 3.49
C MET A 34 -12.98 -10.06 2.56
N SER A 35 -12.71 -8.84 2.98
CA SER A 35 -11.96 -7.85 2.23
C SER A 35 -10.89 -7.19 3.10
N THR A 36 -9.94 -6.50 2.47
CA THR A 36 -8.89 -5.76 3.19
C THR A 36 -8.68 -4.39 2.57
N THR A 37 -8.74 -3.33 3.39
CA THR A 37 -8.39 -1.97 2.97
C THR A 37 -6.87 -1.76 2.98
N VAL A 38 -6.33 -1.36 1.84
CA VAL A 38 -4.90 -1.19 1.59
C VAL A 38 -4.59 0.14 0.90
N CYS A 39 -3.36 0.62 1.08
CA CYS A 39 -2.84 1.80 0.39
C CYS A 39 -1.61 1.43 -0.45
N ALA A 40 -1.64 1.77 -1.74
CA ALA A 40 -0.64 1.31 -2.69
C ALA A 40 0.64 2.15 -2.69
N PHE A 41 1.77 1.52 -3.04
CA PHE A 41 3.02 2.20 -3.30
C PHE A 41 3.26 2.42 -4.79
N THR A 42 3.90 3.53 -5.13
CA THR A 42 4.42 3.79 -6.47
C THR A 42 5.87 4.21 -6.42
N THR A 43 6.62 3.90 -7.48
CA THR A 43 7.98 4.38 -7.69
C THR A 43 8.01 5.66 -8.52
N ASP A 44 6.83 6.13 -8.94
CA ASP A 44 6.65 7.43 -9.55
C ASP A 44 7.07 8.53 -8.56
N GLN A 45 7.96 9.41 -9.03
CA GLN A 45 8.59 10.44 -8.21
C GLN A 45 7.73 11.71 -8.08
N THR A 46 6.58 11.78 -8.76
CA THR A 46 5.65 12.90 -8.73
C THR A 46 5.41 13.34 -7.29
N GLU A 47 5.80 14.59 -7.02
CA GLU A 47 5.67 15.17 -5.70
C GLU A 47 4.23 15.62 -5.48
N ALA A 48 3.64 15.14 -4.39
CA ALA A 48 2.36 15.64 -3.87
C ALA A 48 2.39 15.48 -2.34
N ALA A 49 3.18 16.34 -1.69
CA ALA A 49 3.59 16.20 -0.30
C ALA A 49 2.42 15.99 0.70
N LEU A 50 1.23 16.50 0.38
CA LEU A 50 0.02 16.32 1.21
C LEU A 50 -0.43 14.85 1.35
N PHE A 51 -0.19 14.00 0.34
CA PHE A 51 -0.73 12.64 0.30
C PHE A 51 0.20 11.60 -0.38
N ARG A 52 1.42 11.99 -0.78
CA ARG A 52 2.44 11.11 -1.37
C ARG A 52 3.69 11.03 -0.50
N LEU A 53 3.53 10.37 0.64
CA LEU A 53 4.58 10.16 1.64
C LEU A 53 5.70 9.28 1.07
N GLU A 54 6.94 9.76 1.13
CA GLU A 54 8.10 8.96 0.76
C GLU A 54 8.40 7.91 1.82
N VAL A 55 8.72 6.70 1.36
CA VAL A 55 9.15 5.58 2.19
C VAL A 55 10.40 4.96 1.56
N LEU A 56 11.49 4.99 2.33
CA LEU A 56 12.76 4.38 1.92
C LEU A 56 12.73 2.86 2.16
N PRO A 57 13.42 2.05 1.34
CA PRO A 57 13.67 0.65 1.62
C PRO A 57 14.30 0.43 2.98
N SER A 58 13.85 -0.61 3.67
CA SER A 58 14.50 -1.11 4.88
C SER A 58 14.33 -2.62 4.98
N GLU A 59 15.15 -3.26 5.81
CA GLU A 59 15.04 -4.69 6.11
C GLU A 59 13.66 -5.09 6.66
N ARG A 60 12.90 -4.12 7.20
CA ARG A 60 11.61 -4.37 7.86
C ARG A 60 10.39 -4.16 6.98
N ASN A 61 10.52 -3.46 5.84
CA ASN A 61 9.37 -3.03 5.04
C ASN A 61 9.26 -3.72 3.68
N GLY A 62 10.26 -4.50 3.27
CA GLY A 62 10.23 -5.29 2.04
C GLY A 62 10.20 -4.49 0.73
N LEU A 63 10.35 -3.16 0.79
CA LEU A 63 10.49 -2.33 -0.41
C LEU A 63 11.88 -2.51 -1.00
N ARG A 64 11.97 -2.53 -2.34
CA ARG A 64 13.24 -2.73 -3.07
C ARG A 64 13.92 -1.43 -3.51
N GLN A 65 13.16 -0.33 -3.52
CA GLN A 65 13.62 0.99 -3.93
C GLN A 65 12.74 2.08 -3.30
N PRO A 66 13.21 3.34 -3.21
CA PRO A 66 12.40 4.46 -2.74
C PRO A 66 11.04 4.47 -3.43
N SER A 67 9.99 4.58 -2.63
CA SER A 67 8.61 4.50 -3.09
C SER A 67 7.77 5.54 -2.36
N ARG A 68 6.68 5.98 -2.98
CA ARG A 68 5.69 6.88 -2.40
C ARG A 68 4.40 6.14 -2.11
N LEU A 69 3.88 6.31 -0.89
CA LEU A 69 2.57 5.83 -0.50
C LEU A 69 1.49 6.70 -1.16
N MET A 70 0.50 6.09 -1.81
CA MET A 70 -0.55 6.80 -2.56
C MET A 70 -1.80 6.99 -1.70
N VAL A 71 -1.75 7.88 -0.70
CA VAL A 71 -2.85 8.08 0.27
C VAL A 71 -4.16 8.52 -0.42
N ASP A 72 -4.06 9.17 -1.56
CA ASP A 72 -5.19 9.53 -2.44
C ASP A 72 -5.82 8.33 -3.19
N LYS A 73 -5.20 7.15 -3.15
CA LYS A 73 -5.58 5.94 -3.91
C LYS A 73 -5.77 4.71 -3.02
N ILE A 74 -6.40 4.88 -1.86
CA ILE A 74 -6.80 3.75 -0.99
C ILE A 74 -7.84 2.88 -1.71
N THR A 75 -7.69 1.57 -1.59
CA THR A 75 -8.64 0.60 -2.15
C THR A 75 -8.94 -0.50 -1.16
N THR A 76 -10.14 -1.06 -1.23
CA THR A 76 -10.48 -2.32 -0.60
C THR A 76 -10.43 -3.42 -1.66
N VAL A 77 -9.75 -4.51 -1.36
CA VAL A 77 -9.64 -5.71 -2.23
C VAL A 77 -10.31 -6.90 -1.58
#